data_AF-A0A6P0IA34-F1
#
_entry.id   AF-A0A6P0IA34-F1
#
_cell.length_a   1.000
_cell.length_b   1.000
_cell.length_c   1.000
_cell.angle_alpha   90.00
_cell.angle_beta   90.00
_cell.angle_gamma   90.00
#
_symmetry.space_group_name_H-M   'P 1'
#
loop_
_entity.id
_entity.type
_entity.pdbx_description
1 polymer ?
#
loop_
_entity_poly.entity_id
_entity_poly.type
_entity_poly.pdbx_seq_one_letter_code
_entity_poly.pdbx_strand_id
1 'polypeptide(L)'
;LAPGTDLQSFDKPITPEELAAALGKDNTTAENFLRTAVMVALADGVYSATEADVLHQFCEALGHKVEALESLQVTLYDGKATEQSDSADALAQEPGSSDHPHSDILQPMRDWLDGMDVNDPRVARFMCKLIPSQCPFERDVKLFNHKIVHIPPMCKLNPLYDQLVGLRFRALSYLADDCGEDVSAYL
;
A
#
# COMPACT_ATOMS: atom_id res chain seq x y z
N LEU A 1 -11.17 16.12 20.57
CA LEU A 1 -10.47 16.76 19.44
C LEU A 1 -9.96 18.11 19.91
N ALA A 2 -8.69 18.42 19.71
CA ALA A 2 -8.17 19.76 19.96
C ALA A 2 -8.71 20.75 18.92
N PRO A 3 -9.11 21.97 19.30
CA PRO A 3 -9.54 23.00 18.37
C PRO A 3 -8.29 23.68 17.78
N GLY A 4 -8.10 23.64 16.46
CA GLY A 4 -7.05 24.45 15.82
C GLY A 4 -6.41 23.93 14.54
N THR A 5 -6.72 22.72 14.06
CA THR A 5 -6.27 22.31 12.71
C THR A 5 -7.20 22.91 11.67
N ASP A 6 -6.76 24.02 11.09
CA ASP A 6 -7.35 24.64 9.90
C ASP A 6 -7.20 23.67 8.71
N LEU A 7 -8.30 23.02 8.34
CA LEU A 7 -8.35 22.03 7.26
C LEU A 7 -8.23 22.67 5.86
N GLN A 8 -8.17 24.01 5.75
CA GLN A 8 -8.09 24.72 4.47
C GLN A 8 -6.65 24.80 3.90
N SER A 9 -5.63 24.38 4.66
CA SER A 9 -4.23 24.41 4.23
C SER A 9 -3.81 23.19 3.36
N PHE A 10 -4.67 22.20 3.15
CA PHE A 10 -4.30 20.94 2.47
C PHE A 10 -4.45 20.98 0.94
N ASP A 11 -4.96 22.07 0.35
CA ASP A 11 -5.21 22.16 -1.11
C ASP A 11 -3.92 22.33 -1.92
N LYS A 12 -2.79 22.64 -1.28
CA LYS A 12 -1.50 22.77 -1.94
C LYS A 12 -0.68 21.50 -1.75
N PRO A 13 -0.30 20.79 -2.83
CA PRO A 13 0.61 19.65 -2.74
C PRO A 13 1.93 20.09 -2.10
N ILE A 14 2.45 19.29 -1.16
CA ILE A 14 3.78 19.49 -0.60
C ILE A 14 4.83 19.31 -1.71
N THR A 15 5.78 20.23 -1.83
CA THR A 15 6.87 20.04 -2.80
C THR A 15 7.90 19.05 -2.26
N PRO A 16 8.66 18.36 -3.14
CA PRO A 16 9.72 17.45 -2.71
C PRO A 16 10.76 18.13 -1.80
N GLU A 17 11.09 19.39 -2.05
CA GLU A 17 12.05 20.17 -1.25
C GLU A 17 11.49 20.53 0.12
N GLU A 18 10.22 20.92 0.20
CA GLU A 18 9.53 21.20 1.46
C GLU A 18 9.45 19.93 2.32
N LEU A 19 9.17 18.78 1.69
CA LEU A 19 9.18 17.48 2.34
C LEU A 19 10.57 17.13 2.90
N ALA A 20 11.62 17.25 2.08
CA ALA A 20 12.99 16.95 2.51
C ALA A 20 13.45 17.89 3.64
N ALA A 21 13.07 19.16 3.58
CA ALA A 21 13.35 20.11 4.66
C ALA A 21 12.62 19.76 5.97
N ALA A 22 11.38 19.25 5.89
CA ALA A 22 10.58 18.88 7.05
C ALA A 22 11.03 17.57 7.72
N LEU A 23 11.37 16.54 6.94
CA LEU A 23 11.81 15.24 7.45
C LEU A 23 13.28 15.25 7.92
N GLY A 24 14.08 16.20 7.42
CA GLY A 24 15.50 16.30 7.78
C GLY A 24 16.34 15.21 7.13
N LYS A 25 17.43 14.81 7.80
CA LYS A 25 18.43 13.87 7.25
C LYS A 25 18.36 12.46 7.85
N ASP A 26 17.28 12.16 8.60
CA ASP A 26 17.14 10.84 9.20
C ASP A 26 16.71 9.80 8.15
N ASN A 27 17.60 8.87 7.85
CA ASN A 27 17.45 7.87 6.80
C ASN A 27 16.24 6.96 7.08
N THR A 28 16.03 6.57 8.34
CA THR A 28 14.92 5.69 8.73
C THR A 28 13.57 6.38 8.59
N THR A 29 13.46 7.64 9.03
CA THR A 29 12.23 8.43 8.87
C THR A 29 11.90 8.66 7.39
N ALA A 30 12.88 9.01 6.57
CA ALA A 30 12.70 9.19 5.13
C ALA A 30 12.27 7.89 4.44
N GLU A 31 12.88 6.76 4.79
CA GLU A 31 12.51 5.46 4.23
C GLU A 31 11.10 5.02 4.66
N ASN A 32 10.74 5.21 5.93
CA ASN A 32 9.39 4.92 6.43
C ASN A 32 8.33 5.84 5.79
N PHE A 33 8.68 7.09 5.52
CA PHE A 33 7.82 7.98 4.74
C PHE A 33 7.60 7.42 3.33
N LEU A 34 8.67 7.03 2.62
CA LEU A 34 8.55 6.48 1.27
C LEU A 34 7.71 5.20 1.24
N ARG A 35 7.91 4.28 2.19
CA ARG A 35 7.06 3.09 2.33
C ARG A 35 5.59 3.45 2.52
N THR A 36 5.31 4.41 3.39
CA THR A 36 3.95 4.89 3.64
C THR A 36 3.35 5.52 2.38
N ALA A 37 4.13 6.32 1.65
CA ALA A 37 3.69 6.94 0.40
C ALA A 37 3.35 5.90 -0.67
N VAL A 38 4.17 4.85 -0.80
CA VAL A 38 3.90 3.71 -1.69
C VAL A 38 2.60 3.00 -1.30
N MET A 39 2.38 2.75 -0.01
CA MET A 39 1.13 2.15 0.44
C MET A 39 -0.09 2.99 0.10
N VAL A 40 0.02 4.32 0.20
CA VAL A 40 -1.07 5.25 -0.16
C VAL A 40 -1.32 5.23 -1.67
N ALA A 41 -0.26 5.24 -2.49
CA ALA A 41 -0.35 5.14 -3.94
C ALA A 41 -0.92 3.80 -4.45
N LEU A 42 -0.95 2.77 -3.59
CA LEU A 42 -1.52 1.46 -3.91
C LEU A 42 -2.90 1.24 -3.28
N ALA A 43 -3.41 2.20 -2.49
CA ALA A 43 -4.57 1.99 -1.64
C ALA A 43 -5.89 1.82 -2.42
N ASP A 44 -6.00 2.40 -3.61
CA ASP A 44 -7.17 2.26 -4.49
C ASP A 44 -7.04 1.06 -5.47
N GLY A 45 -5.90 0.36 -5.43
CA GLY A 45 -5.61 -0.80 -6.25
C GLY A 45 -5.08 -0.50 -7.65
N VAL A 46 -4.78 0.77 -7.98
CA VAL A 46 -4.20 1.16 -9.27
C VAL A 46 -2.98 2.04 -9.06
N TYR A 47 -1.80 1.55 -9.47
CA TYR A 47 -0.59 2.37 -9.47
C TYR A 47 -0.46 3.15 -10.78
N SER A 48 -0.63 4.47 -10.73
CA SER A 48 -0.61 5.33 -11.91
C SER A 48 0.78 5.93 -12.20
N ALA A 49 1.01 6.33 -13.46
CA ALA A 49 2.23 7.02 -13.86
C ALA A 49 2.47 8.32 -13.07
N THR A 50 1.41 9.07 -12.79
CA THR A 50 1.50 10.30 -12.00
C THR A 50 1.97 10.01 -10.57
N GLU A 51 1.50 8.94 -9.94
CA GLU A 51 1.96 8.54 -8.60
C GLU A 51 3.41 8.07 -8.60
N ALA A 52 3.83 7.34 -9.64
CA ALA A 52 5.23 6.98 -9.81
C ALA A 52 6.15 8.19 -10.00
N ASP A 53 5.72 9.20 -10.75
CA ASP A 53 6.49 10.43 -10.94
C ASP A 53 6.65 11.19 -9.61
N VAL A 54 5.57 11.30 -8.83
CA VAL A 54 5.60 11.95 -7.50
C VAL A 54 6.51 11.18 -6.53
N LEU A 55 6.42 9.84 -6.49
CA LEU A 55 7.27 9.01 -5.65
C LEU A 55 8.75 9.14 -6.04
N HIS A 56 9.07 9.17 -7.33
CA HIS A 56 10.45 9.40 -7.78
C HIS A 56 10.98 10.77 -7.34
N GLN A 57 10.17 11.83 -7.45
CA GLN A 57 10.57 13.16 -7.01
C GLN A 57 10.86 13.19 -5.50
N PHE A 58 10.06 12.50 -4.68
CA PHE A 58 10.33 12.37 -3.26
C PHE A 58 11.59 11.55 -2.97
N CYS A 59 11.82 10.46 -3.69
CA CYS A 59 13.07 9.69 -3.61
C CYS A 59 14.30 10.56 -3.90
N GLU A 60 14.26 11.34 -4.98
CA GLU A 60 15.36 12.25 -5.34
C GLU A 60 15.59 13.32 -4.28
N ALA A 61 14.53 13.98 -3.82
CA ALA A 61 14.64 15.05 -2.82
C ALA A 61 15.14 14.57 -1.46
N LEU A 62 14.77 13.34 -1.07
CA LEU A 62 15.26 12.71 0.16
C LEU A 62 16.67 12.12 -0.02
N GLY A 63 17.18 12.00 -1.25
CA GLY A 63 18.47 11.36 -1.55
C GLY A 63 18.44 9.84 -1.38
N HIS A 64 17.25 9.24 -1.44
CA HIS A 64 17.03 7.80 -1.28
C HIS A 64 16.69 7.17 -2.62
N LYS A 65 17.59 6.32 -3.13
CA LYS A 65 17.22 5.39 -4.20
C LYS A 65 16.63 4.14 -3.58
N VAL A 66 15.33 3.95 -3.75
CA VAL A 66 14.66 2.71 -3.40
C VAL A 66 14.69 1.84 -4.64
N GLU A 67 15.71 0.98 -4.78
CA GLU A 67 15.83 0.03 -5.91
C GLU A 67 14.59 -0.85 -6.05
N ALA A 68 13.91 -1.12 -4.93
CA ALA A 68 12.65 -1.84 -4.92
C ALA A 68 11.55 -1.15 -5.75
N LEU A 69 11.49 0.19 -5.82
CA LEU A 69 10.47 0.91 -6.61
C LEU A 69 10.59 0.63 -8.11
N GLU A 70 11.76 0.28 -8.61
CA GLU A 70 11.95 -0.11 -10.02
C GLU A 70 11.15 -1.38 -10.34
N SER A 71 11.06 -2.31 -9.39
CA SER A 71 10.23 -3.50 -9.56
C SER A 71 8.73 -3.18 -9.64
N LEU A 72 8.27 -2.11 -8.98
CA LEU A 72 6.87 -1.69 -8.99
C LEU A 72 6.48 -0.98 -10.31
N GLN A 73 7.45 -0.52 -11.10
CA GLN A 73 7.17 0.13 -12.38
C GLN A 73 6.51 -0.83 -13.39
N VAL A 74 6.71 -2.14 -13.26
CA VAL A 74 6.08 -3.13 -14.16
C VAL A 74 4.57 -3.26 -13.94
N THR A 75 4.05 -2.76 -12.81
CA THR A 75 2.60 -2.77 -12.50
C THR A 75 1.91 -1.45 -12.84
N LEU A 76 2.62 -0.52 -13.49
CA LEU A 76 2.08 0.79 -13.85
C LEU A 76 0.93 0.70 -14.85
N TYR A 77 -0.15 1.42 -14.55
CA TYR A 77 -1.28 1.59 -15.44
C TYR A 77 -1.15 2.90 -16.23
N ASP A 78 -0.88 2.84 -17.54
CA ASP A 78 -0.72 4.00 -18.44
C ASP A 78 -2.04 4.43 -19.14
N GLY A 79 -3.17 3.78 -18.86
CA GLY A 79 -4.46 4.13 -19.49
C GLY A 79 -4.53 3.93 -21.02
N LYS A 80 -3.42 3.59 -21.69
CA LYS A 80 -3.40 3.06 -23.04
C LYS A 80 -3.63 1.56 -22.94
N ALA A 81 -4.69 1.08 -23.58
CA ALA A 81 -4.92 -0.34 -23.75
C ALA A 81 -3.65 -0.99 -24.31
N THR A 82 -2.99 -1.80 -23.49
CA THR A 82 -1.94 -2.69 -23.96
C THR A 82 -2.64 -3.75 -24.80
N GLU A 83 -2.69 -3.55 -26.11
CA GLU A 83 -2.85 -4.65 -27.05
C GLU A 83 -1.59 -5.51 -26.94
N GLN A 84 -1.62 -6.51 -26.08
CA GLN A 84 -0.69 -7.62 -26.14
C GLN A 84 -1.41 -8.95 -25.96
N SER A 85 -1.65 -9.53 -27.13
CA SER A 85 -1.65 -10.96 -27.46
C SER A 85 -2.55 -11.89 -26.65
N ASP A 86 -3.53 -12.43 -27.37
CA ASP A 86 -4.15 -13.72 -27.15
C ASP A 86 -3.16 -14.78 -26.60
N SER A 87 -3.26 -15.03 -25.30
CA SER A 87 -3.15 -16.38 -24.74
C SER A 87 -4.06 -16.48 -23.53
N ALA A 88 -5.35 -16.35 -23.81
CA ALA A 88 -6.42 -16.80 -22.94
C ALA A 88 -6.43 -18.34 -22.93
N ASP A 89 -5.51 -18.95 -22.20
CA ASP A 89 -5.73 -20.27 -21.60
C ASP A 89 -4.76 -20.50 -20.44
N ALA A 90 -5.29 -20.92 -19.29
CA ALA A 90 -4.59 -21.31 -18.06
C ALA A 90 -4.04 -20.21 -17.12
N LEU A 91 -4.92 -19.51 -16.37
CA LEU A 91 -4.57 -18.89 -15.07
C LEU A 91 -5.58 -19.20 -13.96
N ALA A 92 -6.18 -20.39 -13.98
CA ALA A 92 -6.67 -21.02 -12.75
C ALA A 92 -5.55 -21.90 -12.17
N GLN A 93 -4.47 -21.27 -11.72
CA GLN A 93 -3.46 -21.93 -10.88
C GLN A 93 -3.66 -21.45 -9.44
N GLU A 94 -3.90 -22.39 -8.53
CA GLU A 94 -3.86 -22.18 -7.09
C GLU A 94 -2.56 -21.44 -6.71
N PRO A 95 -2.62 -20.30 -6.00
CA PRO A 95 -1.44 -19.53 -5.68
C PRO A 95 -0.70 -20.21 -4.54
N GLY A 96 0.32 -20.99 -4.88
CA GLY A 96 1.19 -21.63 -3.91
C GLY A 96 1.99 -22.81 -4.44
N SER A 97 2.59 -22.72 -5.62
CA SER A 97 3.80 -23.47 -6.05
C SER A 97 3.92 -23.44 -7.58
N SER A 98 4.67 -22.48 -8.12
CA SER A 98 5.21 -22.60 -9.47
C SER A 98 6.70 -22.95 -9.36
N ASP A 99 7.06 -24.16 -9.82
CA ASP A 99 8.41 -24.73 -9.78
C ASP A 99 9.32 -24.17 -10.92
N HIS A 100 9.17 -22.89 -11.24
CA HIS A 100 9.92 -22.21 -12.31
C HIS A 100 10.68 -21.01 -11.74
N PRO A 101 12.01 -20.92 -11.93
CA PRO A 101 12.85 -19.86 -11.39
C PRO A 101 12.75 -18.59 -12.24
N HIS A 102 11.53 -18.13 -12.50
CA HIS A 102 11.33 -16.72 -12.80
C HIS A 102 11.45 -16.01 -11.47
N SER A 103 12.61 -15.38 -11.26
CA SER A 103 12.84 -14.44 -10.17
C SER A 103 11.59 -13.58 -10.03
N ASP A 104 10.90 -13.74 -8.91
CA ASP A 104 9.67 -13.03 -8.66
C ASP A 104 9.99 -11.54 -8.64
N ILE A 105 9.60 -10.84 -9.72
CA ILE A 105 10.10 -9.50 -10.05
C ILE A 105 9.83 -8.53 -8.91
N LEU A 106 8.72 -8.74 -8.20
CA LEU A 106 8.28 -7.91 -7.08
C LEU A 106 8.88 -8.32 -5.73
N GLN A 107 9.76 -9.32 -5.69
CA GLN A 107 10.37 -9.77 -4.43
C GLN A 107 11.13 -8.65 -3.70
N PRO A 108 11.91 -7.79 -4.38
CA PRO A 108 12.56 -6.65 -3.72
C PRO A 108 11.55 -5.70 -3.06
N MET A 109 10.39 -5.49 -3.69
CA MET A 109 9.30 -4.68 -3.11
C MET A 109 8.67 -5.35 -1.89
N ARG A 110 8.45 -6.66 -1.96
CA ARG A 110 7.91 -7.40 -0.82
C ARG A 110 8.83 -7.34 0.39
N ASP A 111 10.11 -7.67 0.20
CA ASP A 111 11.11 -7.63 1.25
C ASP A 111 11.24 -6.21 1.84
N TRP A 112 11.18 -5.19 0.98
CA TRP A 112 11.28 -3.80 1.41
C TRP A 112 10.08 -3.34 2.25
N LEU A 113 8.85 -3.75 1.89
CA LEU A 113 7.65 -3.46 2.68
C LEU A 113 7.59 -4.28 3.97
N ASP A 114 8.03 -5.55 3.93
CA ASP A 114 8.05 -6.41 5.10
C ASP A 114 9.06 -5.95 6.16
N GLY A 115 10.15 -5.31 5.74
CA GLY A 115 11.12 -4.67 6.63
C GLY A 115 10.64 -3.39 7.32
N MET A 116 9.38 -2.97 7.13
CA MET A 116 8.85 -1.78 7.80
C MET A 116 8.53 -2.04 9.27
N ASP A 117 9.28 -1.38 10.15
CA ASP A 117 8.99 -1.33 11.58
C ASP A 117 7.93 -0.28 11.91
N VAL A 118 6.95 -0.67 12.73
CA VAL A 118 5.88 0.21 13.20
C VAL A 118 6.19 0.66 14.62
N ASN A 119 6.80 1.85 14.76
CA ASN A 119 7.28 2.38 16.04
C ASN A 119 6.64 3.71 16.45
N ASP A 120 5.66 4.22 15.69
CA ASP A 120 4.94 5.47 15.98
C ASP A 120 3.43 5.20 16.02
N PRO A 121 2.72 5.50 17.13
CA PRO A 121 1.28 5.25 17.25
C PRO A 121 0.44 6.01 16.21
N ARG A 122 0.90 7.18 15.75
CA ARG A 122 0.22 7.97 14.70
C ARG A 122 0.28 7.25 13.36
N VAL A 123 1.44 6.70 13.02
CA VAL A 123 1.64 5.90 11.80
C VAL A 123 0.84 4.60 11.90
N ALA A 124 0.90 3.91 13.05
CA ALA A 124 0.13 2.68 13.27
C ALA A 124 -1.37 2.90 13.09
N ARG A 125 -1.95 3.94 13.73
CA ARG A 125 -3.36 4.29 13.54
C ARG A 125 -3.70 4.68 12.10
N PHE A 126 -2.78 5.33 11.40
CA PHE A 126 -2.95 5.67 9.98
C PHE A 126 -3.02 4.40 9.13
N MET A 127 -2.09 3.46 9.31
CA MET A 127 -2.10 2.16 8.62
C MET A 127 -3.37 1.37 8.90
N CYS A 128 -3.82 1.34 10.17
CA CYS A 128 -5.06 0.67 10.55
C CYS A 128 -6.33 1.30 9.94
N LYS A 129 -6.26 2.54 9.45
CA LYS A 129 -7.35 3.18 8.71
C LYS A 129 -7.21 3.04 7.21
N LEU A 130 -5.98 3.08 6.70
CA LEU A 130 -5.67 3.02 5.28
C LEU A 130 -5.88 1.63 4.71
N ILE A 131 -5.34 0.60 5.36
CA ILE A 131 -5.43 -0.79 4.90
C ILE A 131 -6.74 -1.35 5.42
N PRO A 132 -7.74 -1.70 4.60
CA PRO A 132 -9.04 -2.12 5.12
C PRO A 132 -8.95 -3.50 5.83
N SER A 133 -9.79 -3.74 6.85
CA SER A 133 -9.87 -5.06 7.53
C SER A 133 -10.56 -6.14 6.70
N GLN A 134 -11.32 -5.71 5.69
CA GLN A 134 -12.00 -6.58 4.72
C GLN A 134 -11.69 -6.10 3.31
N CYS A 135 -11.64 -7.04 2.37
CA CYS A 135 -11.48 -6.71 0.97
C CYS A 135 -12.65 -5.85 0.49
N PRO A 136 -12.44 -4.66 -0.12
CA PRO A 136 -13.55 -3.87 -0.64
C PRO A 136 -14.30 -4.58 -1.77
N PHE A 137 -13.66 -5.58 -2.40
CA PHE A 137 -14.24 -6.41 -3.45
C PHE A 137 -15.04 -7.61 -2.90
N GLU A 138 -14.78 -8.03 -1.66
CA GLU A 138 -15.55 -9.10 -1.04
C GLU A 138 -16.87 -8.55 -0.54
N ARG A 139 -17.98 -8.94 -1.18
CA ARG A 139 -19.30 -8.49 -0.76
C ARG A 139 -20.41 -9.43 -1.19
N ASP A 140 -21.45 -9.48 -0.36
CA ASP A 140 -22.68 -10.19 -0.67
C ASP A 140 -23.66 -9.26 -1.40
N VAL A 141 -24.05 -9.64 -2.61
CA VAL A 141 -25.13 -8.96 -3.34
C VAL A 141 -26.46 -9.53 -2.88
N LYS A 142 -27.27 -8.70 -2.22
CA LYS A 142 -28.59 -9.06 -1.69
C LYS A 142 -29.70 -8.34 -2.46
N LEU A 143 -30.74 -9.07 -2.86
CA LEU A 143 -31.97 -8.55 -3.45
C LEU A 143 -33.14 -9.00 -2.57
N PHE A 144 -34.00 -8.07 -2.18
CA PHE A 144 -35.11 -8.33 -1.23
C PHE A 144 -34.66 -9.01 0.08
N ASN A 145 -33.51 -8.61 0.62
CA ASN A 145 -32.91 -9.17 1.83
C ASN A 145 -32.49 -10.66 1.71
N HIS A 146 -32.43 -11.20 0.50
CA HIS A 146 -31.94 -12.55 0.21
C HIS A 146 -30.57 -12.50 -0.49
N LYS A 147 -29.59 -13.27 -0.01
CA LYS A 147 -28.24 -13.36 -0.61
C LYS A 147 -28.34 -14.08 -1.96
N ILE A 148 -28.04 -13.35 -3.05
CA ILE A 148 -28.11 -13.88 -4.42
C ILE A 148 -26.75 -14.38 -4.88
N VAL A 149 -25.71 -13.57 -4.65
CA VAL A 149 -24.35 -13.88 -5.09
C VAL A 149 -23.36 -13.39 -4.05
N HIS A 150 -22.33 -14.19 -3.79
CA HIS A 150 -21.17 -13.81 -3.01
C HIS A 150 -20.04 -13.49 -4.00
N ILE A 151 -19.53 -12.26 -3.96
CA ILE A 151 -18.31 -11.89 -4.69
C ILE A 151 -17.15 -12.20 -3.75
N PRO A 152 -16.26 -13.14 -4.11
CA PRO A 152 -15.15 -13.53 -3.25
C PRO A 152 -14.11 -12.41 -3.12
N PRO A 153 -13.24 -12.48 -2.09
CA PRO A 153 -12.14 -11.53 -1.93
C PRO A 153 -11.16 -11.62 -3.11
N MET A 154 -11.22 -10.63 -4.00
CA MET A 154 -10.29 -10.49 -5.12
C MET A 154 -8.92 -9.93 -4.70
N CYS A 155 -8.67 -9.79 -3.40
CA CYS A 155 -7.45 -9.19 -2.85
C CYS A 155 -6.19 -10.01 -3.16
N LYS A 156 -6.31 -11.30 -3.51
CA LYS A 156 -5.20 -12.10 -4.04
C LYS A 156 -4.68 -11.61 -5.40
N LEU A 157 -5.38 -10.71 -6.09
CA LEU A 157 -4.88 -10.07 -7.30
C LEU A 157 -3.80 -9.02 -7.02
N ASN A 158 -3.79 -8.39 -5.84
CA ASN A 158 -2.73 -7.46 -5.48
C ASN A 158 -1.49 -8.27 -5.08
N PRO A 159 -0.39 -8.21 -5.84
CA PRO A 159 0.81 -9.01 -5.58
C PRO A 159 1.56 -8.64 -4.29
N LEU A 160 1.14 -7.56 -3.61
CA LEU A 160 1.65 -7.08 -2.32
C LEU A 160 0.60 -7.21 -1.19
N TYR A 161 -0.49 -7.94 -1.41
CA TYR A 161 -1.59 -8.06 -0.44
C TYR A 161 -1.12 -8.61 0.91
N ASP A 162 -0.32 -9.67 0.90
CA ASP A 162 0.15 -10.32 2.12
C ASP A 162 1.03 -9.37 2.96
N GLN A 163 1.84 -8.54 2.30
CA GLN A 163 2.66 -7.50 2.94
C GLN A 163 1.78 -6.44 3.62
N LEU A 164 0.72 -5.99 2.95
CA LEU A 164 -0.20 -4.99 3.49
C LEU A 164 -0.99 -5.54 4.69
N VAL A 165 -1.49 -6.77 4.59
CA VAL A 165 -2.18 -7.44 5.71
C VAL A 165 -1.22 -7.67 6.88
N GLY A 166 0.00 -8.15 6.60
CA GLY A 166 1.04 -8.34 7.60
C GLY A 166 1.38 -7.04 8.32
N LEU A 167 1.53 -5.94 7.56
CA LEU A 167 1.80 -4.63 8.13
C LEU A 167 0.62 -4.08 8.96
N ARG A 168 -0.63 -4.29 8.52
CA ARG A 168 -1.82 -3.98 9.32
C ARG A 168 -1.79 -4.72 10.66
N PHE A 169 -1.47 -6.02 10.62
CA PHE A 169 -1.37 -6.83 11.83
C PHE A 169 -0.28 -6.30 12.77
N ARG A 170 0.93 -6.01 12.26
CA ARG A 170 2.01 -5.40 13.06
C ARG A 170 1.57 -4.07 13.68
N ALA A 171 0.86 -3.23 12.94
CA ALA A 171 0.34 -1.96 13.44
C ALA A 171 -0.73 -2.14 14.54
N LEU A 172 -1.65 -3.10 14.39
CA LEU A 172 -2.64 -3.43 15.41
C LEU A 172 -1.98 -3.98 16.68
N SER A 173 -1.03 -4.90 16.54
CA SER A 173 -0.26 -5.43 17.67
C SER A 173 0.50 -4.34 18.40
N TYR A 174 1.19 -3.45 17.67
CA TYR A 174 1.90 -2.33 18.29
C TYR A 174 0.95 -1.40 19.09
N LEU A 175 -0.24 -1.12 18.57
CA LEU A 175 -1.23 -0.30 19.28
C LEU A 175 -1.79 -1.01 20.52
N ALA A 176 -2.10 -2.30 20.41
CA ALA A 176 -2.72 -3.06 21.50
C ALA A 176 -1.70 -3.45 22.60
N ASP A 177 -0.56 -4.01 22.20
CA ASP A 177 0.40 -4.65 23.10
C ASP A 177 1.43 -3.66 23.66
N ASP A 178 2.01 -2.81 22.80
CA ASP A 178 3.04 -1.84 23.22
C ASP A 178 2.43 -0.53 23.73
N CYS A 179 1.38 -0.03 23.08
CA CYS A 179 0.74 1.23 23.47
C CYS A 179 -0.43 1.07 24.44
N GLY A 180 -1.00 -0.14 24.56
CA GLY A 180 -2.16 -0.41 25.43
C GLY A 180 -3.47 0.26 24.97
N GLU A 181 -3.60 0.58 23.69
CA GLU A 181 -4.79 1.22 23.12
C GLU A 181 -5.92 0.20 22.86
N ASP A 182 -7.18 0.62 22.99
CA ASP A 182 -8.32 -0.17 22.53
C ASP A 182 -8.41 -0.12 21.00
N VAL A 183 -8.08 -1.23 20.36
CA VAL A 183 -8.07 -1.38 18.91
C VAL A 183 -9.42 -1.85 18.33
N SER A 184 -10.47 -1.98 19.14
CA SER A 184 -11.78 -2.49 18.70
C SER A 184 -12.38 -1.69 17.53
N ALA A 185 -12.06 -0.40 17.43
CA ALA A 185 -12.49 0.46 16.34
C ALA A 185 -11.86 0.12 14.97
N TYR A 186 -10.84 -0.74 14.94
CA TYR A 186 -10.13 -1.16 13.75
C TYR A 186 -10.39 -2.64 13.38
N LEU A 187 -11.27 -3.35 14.07
CA LEU A 187 -11.58 -4.74 13.74
C LEU A 187 -12.72 -4.82 12.71
#